data_AF-A0A1Q8QGG9-F1
#
_entry.id   AF-A0A1Q8QGG9-F1
#
_cell.length_a   1.000
_cell.length_b   1.000
_cell.length_c   1.000
_cell.angle_alpha   90.00
_cell.angle_beta   90.00
_cell.angle_gamma   90.00
#
_symmetry.space_group_name_H-M   'P 1'
#
loop_
_entity.id
_entity.type
_entity.pdbx_description
1 polymer ?
#
loop_
_entity_poly.entity_id
_entity_poly.type
_entity_poly.pdbx_seq_one_letter_code
_entity_poly.pdbx_strand_id
1 'polypeptide(L)' 'MSQAQLANEIKYKMALSLLKSMLEKGLITLSEFKEADQINQRLYIPQLVEVYM' A
#
# COMPACT_ATOMS: atom_id res chain seq x y z
N MET A 1 13.78 11.66 7.32
CA MET A 1 13.67 10.28 6.77
C MET A 1 14.99 9.87 6.17
N SER A 2 15.42 8.62 6.36
CA SER A 2 16.56 8.03 5.66
C SER A 2 16.18 7.66 4.21
N GLN A 3 17.18 7.41 3.35
CA GLN A 3 16.92 6.94 1.99
C GLN A 3 16.14 5.61 1.96
N ALA A 4 16.44 4.70 2.89
CA ALA A 4 15.72 3.43 2.99
C ALA A 4 14.25 3.64 3.37
N GLN A 5 13.98 4.56 4.31
CA GLN A 5 12.62 4.91 4.70
C GLN A 5 11.87 5.55 3.52
N LEU A 6 12.50 6.46 2.78
CA LEU A 6 11.91 7.06 1.59
C LEU A 6 11.61 6.01 0.49
N ALA A 7 12.52 5.07 0.26
CA ALA A 7 12.31 4.01 -0.71
C ALA A 7 11.11 3.13 -0.34
N ASN A 8 10.93 2.86 0.95
CA ASN A 8 9.78 2.12 1.45
C ASN A 8 8.46 2.90 1.28
N GLU A 9 8.45 4.22 1.49
CA GLU A 9 7.26 5.04 1.20
C GLU A 9 6.85 4.95 -0.27
N ILE A 10 7.83 5.06 -1.18
CA ILE A 10 7.57 4.99 -2.62
C ILE A 10 7.00 3.61 -2.97
N LYS A 11 7.60 2.53 -2.46
CA LYS A 11 7.12 1.17 -2.69
C LYS A 11 5.70 0.97 -2.17
N TYR A 12 5.42 1.42 -0.93
CA TYR A 12 4.09 1.32 -0.35
C TYR A 12 3.05 2.08 -1.18
N LYS A 13 3.34 3.33 -1.57
CA LYS A 13 2.43 4.15 -2.38
C LYS A 13 2.15 3.54 -3.76
N MET A 14 3.16 2.95 -4.41
CA MET A 14 2.95 2.26 -5.69
C MET A 14 2.08 1.01 -5.51
N ALA A 15 2.35 0.20 -4.49
CA ALA A 15 1.57 -1.00 -4.19
C ALA A 15 0.11 -0.67 -3.87
N LEU A 16 -0.13 0.36 -3.05
CA LEU A 16 -1.47 0.85 -2.73
C LEU A 16 -2.22 1.35 -3.97
N SER A 17 -1.54 2.09 -4.86
CA SER A 17 -2.12 2.56 -6.12
C SER A 17 -2.56 1.40 -7.02
N LEU A 18 -1.71 0.37 -7.13
CA LEU A 18 -2.04 -0.84 -7.90
C LEU A 18 -3.26 -1.57 -7.31
N LEU A 19 -3.27 -1.79 -5.99
CA LEU A 19 -4.40 -2.42 -5.30
C LEU A 19 -5.70 -1.65 -5.51
N LYS A 20 -5.67 -0.32 -5.44
CA LYS A 20 -6.85 0.54 -5.69
C LYS A 20 -7.37 0.33 -7.12
N SER A 21 -6.48 0.34 -8.12
CA SER A 21 -6.88 0.09 -9.51
C SER A 21 -7.45 -1.33 -9.74
N MET A 22 -6.88 -2.34 -9.08
CA MET A 22 -7.40 -3.72 -9.15
C MET A 22 -8.81 -3.82 -8.55
N LEU A 23 -9.04 -3.17 -7.41
CA LEU A 23 -10.36 -3.10 -6.77
C LEU A 23 -11.38 -2.38 -7.64
N GLU A 24 -11.03 -1.20 -8.19
CA GLU A 24 -11.88 -0.41 -9.09
C GLU A 24 -12.28 -1.19 -10.35
N LYS A 25 -11.39 -2.05 -10.86
CA LYS A 25 -11.66 -2.92 -12.02
C LYS A 25 -12.41 -4.20 -11.66
N GLY A 26 -12.72 -4.44 -10.39
CA GLY A 26 -13.38 -5.66 -9.91
C GLY A 26 -12.51 -6.91 -10.00
N LEU A 27 -11.18 -6.76 -10.09
CA LEU A 27 -10.23 -7.89 -10.15
C LEU A 27 -9.99 -8.53 -8.77
N ILE A 28 -10.22 -7.77 -7.71
CA ILE A 28 -10.16 -8.21 -6.32
C ILE A 28 -11.36 -7.65 -5.56
N THR A 29 -11.74 -8.35 -4.51
CA THR A 29 -12.76 -7.90 -3.56
C THR A 29 -12.19 -6.87 -2.58
N LEU A 30 -13.09 -6.14 -1.90
CA LEU A 30 -12.69 -5.22 -0.82
C LEU A 30 -11.98 -5.96 0.34
N SER A 31 -12.31 -7.23 0.58
CA SER A 31 -11.65 -8.04 1.61
C SER A 31 -10.20 -8.33 1.24
N GLU A 32 -9.97 -8.80 0.02
CA GLU A 32 -8.63 -9.08 -0.51
C GLU A 32 -7.78 -7.81 -0.60
N PHE A 33 -8.39 -6.68 -0.98
CA PHE A 33 -7.72 -5.38 -0.93
C PHE A 33 -7.20 -5.05 0.48
N LYS A 34 -8.05 -5.18 1.51
CA LYS A 34 -7.68 -4.87 2.90
C LYS A 34 -6.59 -5.79 3.42
N GLU A 35 -6.67 -7.07 3.11
CA GLU A 35 -5.64 -8.04 3.48
C GLU A 35 -4.29 -7.72 2.83
N ALA A 36 -4.30 -7.44 1.52
CA ALA A 36 -3.09 -7.08 0.78
C ALA A 36 -2.48 -5.76 1.26
N ASP A 37 -3.29 -4.75 1.58
CA ASP A 37 -2.80 -3.49 2.14
C ASP A 37 -2.18 -3.68 3.53
N GLN A 38 -2.79 -4.49 4.41
CA GLN A 38 -2.20 -4.82 5.71
C GLN A 38 -0.83 -5.52 5.57
N ILE A 39 -0.69 -6.42 4.59
CA ILE A 39 0.59 -7.05 4.28
C ILE A 39 1.61 -6.01 3.80
N ASN A 40 1.22 -5.11 2.89
CA ASN A 40 2.09 -4.04 2.40
C ASN A 40 2.55 -3.08 3.51
N GLN A 41 1.66 -2.73 4.45
CA GLN A 41 2.02 -1.89 5.60
C GLN A 41 3.08 -2.58 6.48
N ARG A 42 2.95 -3.89 6.73
CA ARG A 42 3.95 -4.65 7.51
C ARG A 42 5.27 -4.83 6.75
N LEU A 43 5.21 -5.00 5.43
CA LEU A 43 6.37 -5.26 4.59
C LEU A 43 7.23 -4.00 4.40
N TYR A 44 6.59 -2.87 4.10
CA TYR A 44 7.30 -1.64 3.78
C TYR A 44 7.49 -0.74 5.01
N ILE A 45 6.71 -0.94 6.08
CA ILE A 45 6.77 -0.11 7.29
C ILE A 45 6.74 1.40 6.91
N PRO A 46 5.72 1.83 6.13
CA PRO A 46 5.57 3.24 5.78
C PRO A 46 5.33 4.06 7.06
N GLN A 47 5.97 5.21 7.17
CA GLN A 47 5.78 6.14 8.28
C GLN A 47 4.57 7.05 8.06
N LEU A 48 4.15 7.24 6.82
CA LEU A 48 3.06 8.15 6.46
C LEU A 48 1.74 7.44 6.16
N VAL A 49 1.53 6.23 6.71
CA VAL A 49 0.34 5.40 6.42
C VAL A 49 -0.98 6.15 6.65
N GLU A 50 -1.07 6.95 7.72
CA GLU A 50 -2.26 7.73 8.08
C GLU A 50 -2.60 8.84 7.07
N VAL A 51 -1.65 9.27 6.24
CA VAL A 51 -1.85 10.30 5.21
C VAL A 51 -2.41 9.70 3.92
N TYR A 52 -2.24 8.39 3.71
CA TYR A 52 -2.62 7.72 2.47
C TYR A 52 -4.00 7.04 2.52
N MET A 53 -4.56 6.89 3.73
CA MET A 53 -5.89 6.32 3.99
C MET A 53 -7.02 7.31 3.68
#